data_AF-A0A7S2KGT0-F1
#
_entry.id   AF-A0A7S2KGT0-F1
#
_cell.length_a   1.000
_cell.length_b   1.000
_cell.length_c   1.000
_cell.angle_alpha   90.00
_cell.angle_beta   90.00
_cell.angle_gamma   90.00
#
_symmetry.space_group_name_H-M   'P 1'
#
loop_
_entity.id
_entity.type
_entity.pdbx_description
1 polymer ?
#
loop_
_entity_poly.entity_id
_entity_poly.type
_entity_poly.pdbx_seq_one_letter_code
_entity_poly.pdbx_strand_id
1 'polypeptide(L)'
;RVDFFQPVLADIGDMQNVNEDLSTFSGHLLVCKNVLERSSENALVLMDEMGSGTDPKQGVALARSLLEGIVNKGAKVAITTHYYELKQFAAEDPRFSIAGMEFDNGYPTYKMVAGKMSESYALAVAQRLKLPNDIIERAEELLDEETRRLGTLLTELEEKKAEIEMQKEILVAKELELDNAQSGMERIREDLERKRKNVRQEEAKKFTKKLEEKEKAIREIMQSLERGASKKQVERSMDGIRSVKKD
;
A
#
# COMPACT_ATOMS: atom_id res chain seq x y z
N ARG A 1 27.35 1.78 -6.17
CA ARG A 1 28.31 2.78 -6.70
C ARG A 1 28.44 3.86 -5.64
N VAL A 2 29.64 4.27 -5.28
CA VAL A 2 29.89 5.34 -4.29
C VAL A 2 30.74 6.39 -5.01
N ASP A 3 30.32 7.64 -4.96
CA ASP A 3 31.06 8.75 -5.55
C ASP A 3 32.23 9.16 -4.63
N PHE A 4 33.31 9.67 -5.21
CA PHE A 4 34.46 10.15 -4.44
C PHE A 4 34.33 11.65 -4.19
N PHE A 5 34.37 12.05 -2.92
CA PHE A 5 34.20 13.43 -2.52
C PHE A 5 35.49 14.04 -1.98
N GLN A 6 35.84 15.22 -2.48
CA GLN A 6 36.96 16.01 -1.98
C GLN A 6 36.69 17.51 -2.21
N PRO A 7 36.56 18.34 -1.16
CA PRO A 7 36.55 17.99 0.27
C PRO A 7 35.21 17.42 0.77
N VAL A 8 35.24 16.74 1.92
CA VAL A 8 34.05 16.53 2.77
C VAL A 8 34.04 17.63 3.84
N LEU A 9 32.96 18.41 3.89
CA LEU A 9 32.75 19.55 4.76
C LEU A 9 31.55 19.24 5.65
N ALA A 10 31.72 19.34 6.96
CA ALA A 10 30.66 19.01 7.91
C ALA A 10 30.57 20.05 9.02
N ASP A 11 29.35 20.49 9.30
CA ASP A 11 28.97 21.25 10.49
C ASP A 11 27.86 20.48 11.19
N ILE A 12 28.19 19.70 12.22
CA ILE A 12 27.26 18.76 12.86
C ILE A 12 27.37 18.88 14.37
N GLY A 13 26.22 19.05 15.03
CA GLY A 13 26.11 19.20 16.48
C GLY A 13 26.25 20.65 16.97
N ASP A 14 26.11 20.82 18.28
CA ASP A 14 26.16 22.13 18.91
C ASP A 14 27.61 22.61 19.10
N MET A 15 27.99 23.69 18.42
CA MET A 15 29.20 24.44 18.75
C MET A 15 29.01 25.27 20.02
N GLN A 16 28.86 24.59 21.17
CA GLN A 16 28.98 25.24 22.49
C GLN A 16 30.45 25.35 22.89
N ASN A 17 31.22 26.17 22.15
CA ASN A 17 32.57 26.52 22.57
C ASN A 17 32.49 27.71 23.53
N VAL A 18 32.74 27.46 24.82
CA VAL A 18 32.89 28.47 25.89
C VAL A 18 34.13 29.36 25.66
N ASN A 19 34.98 29.06 24.66
CA ASN A 19 36.31 29.62 24.48
C ASN A 19 36.46 30.62 23.32
N GLU A 20 35.38 31.00 22.64
CA GLU A 20 35.41 32.09 21.66
C GLU A 20 34.33 33.11 22.04
N ASP A 21 34.71 34.40 22.14
CA ASP A 21 33.79 35.53 22.42
C ASP A 21 32.75 35.78 21.30
N LEU A 22 32.47 34.77 20.47
CA LEU A 22 31.52 34.80 19.38
C LEU A 22 30.15 34.32 19.89
N SER A 23 29.10 35.02 19.47
CA SER A 23 27.75 34.46 19.57
C SER A 23 27.66 33.15 18.78
N THR A 24 26.86 32.19 19.26
CA THR A 24 26.61 30.90 18.60
C THR A 24 26.29 31.07 17.10
N PHE A 25 25.57 32.13 16.75
CA PHE A 25 25.25 32.47 15.38
C PHE A 25 26.45 32.92 14.54
N SER A 26 27.30 33.81 15.07
CA SER A 26 28.48 34.30 14.36
C SER A 26 29.49 33.17 14.08
N GLY A 27 29.62 32.22 15.02
CA GLY A 27 30.42 31.02 14.82
C GLY A 27 29.89 30.15 13.67
N HIS A 28 28.58 29.89 13.65
CA HIS A 28 27.94 29.14 12.56
C HIS A 28 28.09 29.86 11.21
N LEU A 29 27.99 31.19 11.15
CA LEU A 29 28.23 31.94 9.92
C LEU A 29 29.66 31.83 9.41
N LEU A 30 30.65 31.77 10.30
CA LEU A 30 32.04 31.57 9.89
C LEU A 30 32.25 30.19 9.26
N VAL A 31 31.57 29.16 9.80
CA VAL A 31 31.56 27.82 9.21
C VAL A 31 30.87 27.83 7.85
N CYS A 32 29.67 28.42 7.74
CA CYS A 32 28.96 28.59 6.46
C CYS A 32 29.82 29.29 5.41
N LYS A 33 30.55 30.34 5.79
CA LYS A 33 31.49 31.04 4.91
C LYS A 33 32.59 30.08 4.43
N ASN A 34 33.24 29.34 5.33
CA ASN A 34 34.30 28.40 4.99
C ASN A 34 33.79 27.27 4.07
N VAL A 35 32.59 26.75 4.35
CA VAL A 35 31.90 25.75 3.53
C VAL A 35 31.66 26.28 2.13
N LEU A 36 31.09 27.49 2.01
CA LEU A 36 30.83 28.11 0.72
C LEU A 36 32.14 28.34 -0.06
N GLU A 37 33.20 28.83 0.58
CA GLU A 37 34.51 29.07 -0.05
C GLU A 37 35.16 27.78 -0.59
N ARG A 38 35.02 26.67 0.12
CA ARG A 38 35.62 25.36 -0.23
C ARG A 38 34.72 24.45 -1.07
N SER A 39 33.46 24.84 -1.28
CA SER A 39 32.52 24.09 -2.11
C SER A 39 32.96 24.06 -3.57
N SER A 40 32.86 22.87 -4.18
CA SER A 40 33.26 22.60 -5.57
C SER A 40 32.45 21.40 -6.09
N GLU A 41 32.59 21.06 -7.38
CA GLU A 41 31.81 20.00 -8.05
C GLU A 41 31.91 18.62 -7.38
N ASN A 42 33.03 18.32 -6.73
CA ASN A 42 33.24 17.05 -6.01
C ASN A 42 33.16 17.20 -4.49
N ALA A 43 32.67 18.32 -3.97
CA ALA A 43 32.52 18.50 -2.53
C ALA A 43 31.25 17.81 -2.00
N LEU A 44 31.35 17.23 -0.81
CA LEU A 44 30.19 16.81 -0.01
C LEU A 44 30.06 17.75 1.19
N VAL A 45 28.89 18.37 1.33
CA VAL A 45 28.55 19.29 2.42
C VAL A 45 27.47 18.68 3.29
N LEU A 46 27.73 18.59 4.60
CA LEU A 46 26.80 18.09 5.60
C LEU A 46 26.57 19.20 6.63
N MET A 47 25.35 19.72 6.78
CA MET A 47 25.06 20.76 7.77
C MET A 47 23.87 20.39 8.64
N ASP A 48 24.04 20.50 9.95
CA ASP A 48 23.01 20.24 10.95
C ASP A 48 22.31 21.55 11.34
N GLU A 49 20.98 21.54 11.39
CA GLU A 49 20.11 22.65 11.79
C GLU A 49 20.46 24.00 11.14
N MET A 50 20.64 23.99 9.82
CA MET A 50 21.07 25.16 9.05
C MET A 50 20.09 26.32 9.19
N GLY A 51 20.62 27.50 9.53
CA GLY A 51 19.83 28.72 9.75
C GLY A 51 19.34 28.92 11.20
N SER A 52 19.75 28.05 12.13
CA SER A 52 19.45 28.20 13.56
C SER A 52 20.28 29.32 14.22
N GLY A 53 19.90 29.69 15.44
CA GLY A 53 20.67 30.64 16.28
C GLY A 53 20.39 32.13 16.03
N THR A 54 19.42 32.49 15.18
CA THR A 54 19.03 33.89 14.91
C THR A 54 17.51 34.02 14.73
N ASP A 55 17.05 35.21 14.35
CA ASP A 55 15.67 35.45 13.93
C ASP A 55 15.27 34.45 12.82
N PRO A 56 14.19 33.67 12.99
CA PRO A 56 13.82 32.63 12.04
C PRO A 56 13.69 33.10 10.59
N LYS A 57 13.12 34.30 10.36
CA LYS A 57 12.92 34.82 8.99
C LYS A 57 14.26 35.13 8.33
N GLN A 58 15.17 35.76 9.06
CA GLN A 58 16.52 36.04 8.57
C GLN A 58 17.34 34.75 8.40
N GLY A 59 17.23 33.83 9.36
CA GLY A 59 17.92 32.54 9.36
C GLY A 59 17.54 31.69 8.14
N VAL A 60 16.24 31.57 7.85
CA VAL A 60 15.74 30.84 6.66
C VAL A 60 16.22 31.49 5.36
N ALA A 61 16.09 32.82 5.22
CA ALA A 61 16.51 33.52 4.01
C ALA A 61 18.02 33.32 3.75
N LEU A 62 18.83 33.41 4.80
CA LEU A 62 20.26 33.19 4.72
C LEU A 62 20.59 31.73 4.40
N ALA A 63 19.96 30.78 5.08
CA ALA A 63 20.15 29.35 4.84
C ALA A 63 19.86 28.99 3.38
N ARG A 64 18.73 29.47 2.84
CA ARG A 64 18.37 29.29 1.42
C ARG A 64 19.45 29.84 0.47
N SER A 65 19.85 31.10 0.64
CA SER A 65 20.85 31.71 -0.24
C SER A 65 22.21 31.00 -0.20
N LEU A 66 22.61 30.48 0.97
CA LEU A 66 23.81 29.68 1.13
C LEU A 66 23.68 28.33 0.42
N LEU A 67 22.56 27.61 0.57
CA LEU A 67 22.32 26.35 -0.13
C LEU A 67 22.36 26.53 -1.65
N GLU A 68 21.67 27.56 -2.16
CA GLU A 68 21.71 27.92 -3.57
C GLU A 68 23.16 28.16 -4.04
N GLY A 69 23.94 28.92 -3.26
CA GLY A 69 25.36 29.19 -3.53
C GLY A 69 26.23 27.93 -3.54
N ILE A 70 26.03 27.01 -2.60
CA ILE A 70 26.76 25.73 -2.51
C ILE A 70 26.44 24.84 -3.71
N VAL A 71 25.16 24.67 -4.02
CA VAL A 71 24.70 23.81 -5.14
C VAL A 71 25.11 24.41 -6.49
N ASN A 72 25.11 25.74 -6.64
CA ASN A 72 25.59 26.42 -7.85
C ASN A 72 27.08 26.16 -8.13
N LYS A 73 27.88 25.83 -7.11
CA LYS A 73 29.28 25.41 -7.27
C LYS A 73 29.45 23.92 -7.61
N GLY A 74 28.34 23.19 -7.76
CA GLY A 74 28.30 21.77 -8.10
C GLY A 74 28.41 20.81 -6.92
N ALA A 75 28.50 21.32 -5.68
CA ALA A 75 28.64 20.47 -4.50
C ALA A 75 27.38 19.64 -4.24
N LYS A 76 27.57 18.44 -3.67
CA LYS A 76 26.48 17.66 -3.09
C LYS A 76 26.25 18.11 -1.65
N VAL A 77 25.00 18.32 -1.27
CA VAL A 77 24.63 18.82 0.05
C VAL A 77 23.57 17.93 0.69
N ALA A 78 23.72 17.68 1.99
CA ALA A 78 22.68 17.14 2.84
C ALA A 78 22.57 18.02 4.09
N ILE A 79 21.35 18.46 4.41
CA ILE A 79 21.10 19.27 5.59
C ILE A 79 19.95 18.71 6.43
N THR A 80 19.96 19.03 7.72
CA THR A 80 18.79 18.93 8.59
C THR A 80 18.25 20.33 8.87
N THR A 81 16.94 20.43 9.10
CA THR A 81 16.30 21.71 9.44
C THR A 81 14.94 21.47 10.09
N HIS A 82 14.63 22.28 11.10
CA HIS A 82 13.28 22.41 11.63
C HIS A 82 12.41 23.43 10.86
N TYR A 83 13.01 24.27 10.01
CA TYR A 83 12.26 25.32 9.30
C TYR A 83 11.41 24.77 8.17
N TYR A 84 10.12 25.09 8.20
CA TYR A 84 9.13 24.62 7.22
C TYR A 84 9.37 25.26 5.84
N GLU A 85 9.70 26.54 5.81
CA GLU A 85 9.93 27.33 4.60
C GLU A 85 11.13 26.79 3.79
N LEU A 86 12.15 26.27 4.46
CA LEU A 86 13.30 25.65 3.80
C LEU A 86 12.94 24.30 3.19
N LYS A 87 12.04 23.54 3.85
CA LYS A 87 11.45 22.31 3.29
C LYS A 87 10.60 22.64 2.06
N GLN A 88 9.75 23.68 2.12
CA GLN A 88 8.95 24.11 0.96
C GLN A 88 9.83 24.50 -0.23
N PHE A 89 10.88 25.31 0.00
CA PHE A 89 11.85 25.64 -1.04
C PHE A 89 12.46 24.39 -1.70
N ALA A 90 12.85 23.39 -0.90
CA ALA A 90 13.41 22.14 -1.40
C ALA A 90 12.40 21.27 -2.18
N ALA A 91 11.09 21.48 -1.98
CA ALA A 91 10.04 20.81 -2.76
C ALA A 91 9.84 21.46 -4.15
N GLU A 92 10.07 22.78 -4.24
CA GLU A 92 9.84 23.56 -5.46
C GLU A 92 11.06 23.58 -6.39
N ASP A 93 12.27 23.56 -5.83
CA ASP A 93 13.50 23.58 -6.60
C ASP A 93 13.94 22.15 -7.00
N PRO A 94 13.98 21.82 -8.32
CA PRO A 94 14.25 20.46 -8.81
C PRO A 94 15.67 19.97 -8.51
N ARG A 95 16.58 20.84 -8.04
CA ARG A 95 17.93 20.44 -7.62
C ARG A 95 17.95 19.77 -6.25
N PHE A 96 16.87 19.89 -5.49
CA PHE A 96 16.75 19.38 -4.13
C PHE A 96 15.73 18.25 -4.04
N SER A 97 15.86 17.46 -2.99
CA SER A 97 14.90 16.42 -2.63
C SER A 97 14.73 16.42 -1.12
N ILE A 98 13.49 16.25 -0.66
CA ILE A 98 13.20 16.19 0.76
C ILE A 98 13.22 14.73 1.21
N ALA A 99 13.67 14.50 2.44
CA ALA A 99 13.45 13.25 3.14
C ALA A 99 13.09 13.55 4.59
N GLY A 100 12.22 12.71 5.16
CA GLY A 100 11.72 12.88 6.51
C GLY A 100 11.91 11.59 7.30
N MET A 101 12.17 11.72 8.60
CA MET A 101 12.17 10.57 9.49
C MET A 101 10.74 10.13 9.76
N GLU A 102 10.49 8.83 9.71
CA GLU A 102 9.20 8.23 10.00
C GLU A 102 8.97 8.17 11.52
N PHE A 103 7.76 8.54 11.90
CA PHE A 103 7.21 8.40 13.24
C PHE A 103 6.00 7.48 13.16
N ASP A 104 5.86 6.64 14.17
CA ASP A 104 4.71 5.77 14.38
C ASP A 104 4.21 5.97 15.82
N ASN A 105 2.96 6.39 15.98
CA ASN A 105 2.33 6.65 17.29
C ASN A 105 3.17 7.56 18.22
N GLY A 106 3.83 8.59 17.67
CA GLY A 106 4.71 9.49 18.44
C GLY A 106 6.09 8.90 18.81
N TYR A 107 6.44 7.75 18.27
CA TYR A 107 7.77 7.13 18.40
C TYR A 107 8.55 7.21 17.09
N PRO A 108 9.83 7.61 17.12
CA PRO A 108 10.67 7.56 15.93
C PRO A 108 10.91 6.11 15.52
N THR A 109 10.66 5.77 14.26
CA THR A 109 11.04 4.44 13.72
C THR A 109 12.48 4.42 13.24
N TYR A 110 13.15 5.59 13.22
CA TYR A 110 14.49 5.83 12.69
C TYR A 110 14.65 5.45 11.21
N LYS A 111 13.54 5.33 10.48
CA LYS A 111 13.55 5.12 9.03
C LYS A 111 13.39 6.44 8.32
N MET A 112 14.27 6.71 7.36
CA MET A 112 14.17 7.86 6.48
C MET A 112 13.29 7.52 5.28
N VAL A 113 12.28 8.35 5.01
CA VAL A 113 11.37 8.21 3.87
C VAL A 113 11.61 9.35 2.90
N ALA A 114 12.08 9.02 1.70
CA ALA A 114 12.29 9.99 0.63
C ALA A 114 10.96 10.60 0.18
N GLY A 115 10.96 11.90 -0.12
CA GLY A 115 9.77 12.67 -0.50
C GLY A 115 8.81 12.97 0.65
N LYS A 116 9.05 12.44 1.86
CA LYS A 116 8.24 12.75 3.04
C LYS A 116 8.75 14.06 3.66
N MET A 117 7.88 15.06 3.77
CA MET A 117 8.13 16.21 4.62
C MET A 117 7.76 15.82 6.05
N SER A 118 8.74 15.75 6.97
CA SER A 118 8.44 15.43 8.38
C SER A 118 7.99 16.66 9.15
N GLU A 119 7.00 16.45 10.01
CA GLU A 119 6.42 17.46 10.88
C GLU A 119 7.23 17.65 12.17
N SER A 120 6.96 18.75 12.88
CA SER A 120 7.50 18.99 14.21
C SER A 120 6.58 18.35 15.25
N TYR A 121 6.98 17.19 15.77
CA TYR A 121 6.22 16.45 16.79
C TYR A 121 6.46 16.98 18.21
N ALA A 122 6.77 18.26 18.39
CA ALA A 122 7.20 18.80 19.69
C ALA A 122 6.17 18.56 20.81
N LEU A 123 4.88 18.81 20.54
CA LEU A 123 3.80 18.59 21.52
C LEU A 123 3.53 17.10 21.77
N ALA A 124 3.52 16.27 20.73
CA ALA A 124 3.38 14.82 20.86
C ALA A 124 4.53 14.20 21.67
N VAL A 125 5.76 14.70 21.48
CA VAL A 125 6.93 14.32 22.28
C VAL A 125 6.77 14.79 23.72
N ALA A 126 6.30 16.02 23.97
CA ALA A 126 6.03 16.52 25.31
C ALA A 126 4.99 15.66 26.06
N GLN A 127 3.92 15.28 25.37
CA GLN A 127 2.89 14.38 25.91
C GLN A 127 3.48 13.00 26.26
N ARG A 128 4.30 12.43 25.37
CA ARG A 128 5.01 11.17 25.62
C ARG A 128 5.95 11.26 26.81
N LEU A 129 6.63 12.39 26.98
CA LEU A 129 7.50 12.68 28.13
C LEU A 129 6.71 12.97 29.41
N LYS A 130 5.38 12.86 29.37
CA LYS A 130 4.46 13.07 30.49
C LYS A 130 4.52 14.49 31.05
N LEU A 131 4.71 15.48 30.17
CA LEU A 131 4.46 16.86 30.54
C LEU A 131 2.97 17.02 30.93
N PRO A 132 2.63 17.80 31.96
CA PRO A 132 1.24 17.97 32.38
C PRO A 132 0.33 18.41 31.23
N ASN A 133 -0.85 17.78 31.12
CA ASN A 133 -1.78 18.04 30.00
C ASN A 133 -2.23 19.50 29.95
N ASP A 134 -2.40 20.16 31.09
CA ASP A 134 -2.75 21.58 31.18
C ASP A 134 -1.68 22.49 30.54
N ILE A 135 -0.40 22.11 30.63
CA ILE A 135 0.70 22.82 29.95
C ILE A 135 0.66 22.58 28.44
N ILE A 136 0.35 21.36 28.02
CA ILE A 136 0.26 20.99 26.59
C ILE A 136 -0.93 21.70 25.94
N GLU A 137 -2.11 21.63 26.55
CA GLU A 137 -3.32 22.33 26.12
C GLU A 137 -3.05 23.84 26.04
N ARG A 138 -2.37 24.40 27.05
CA ARG A 138 -1.99 25.81 27.00
C ARG A 138 -1.00 26.13 25.88
N ALA A 139 -0.05 25.25 25.58
CA ALA A 139 0.87 25.44 24.47
C ALA A 139 0.15 25.43 23.12
N GLU A 140 -0.84 24.54 22.93
CA GLU A 140 -1.70 24.52 21.73
C GLU A 140 -2.51 25.80 21.57
N GLU A 141 -3.01 26.37 22.68
CA GLU A 141 -3.71 27.65 22.69
C GLU A 141 -2.82 28.85 22.33
N LEU A 142 -1.51 28.75 22.57
CA LEU A 142 -0.54 29.82 22.30
C LEU A 142 -0.01 29.79 20.86
N LEU A 143 -0.18 28.68 20.14
CA LEU A 143 0.10 28.64 18.70
C LEU A 143 -0.84 29.61 17.97
N ASP A 144 -0.30 30.29 16.95
CA ASP A 144 -1.13 31.14 16.10
C ASP A 144 -2.22 30.32 15.38
N GLU A 145 -3.29 31.01 14.98
CA GLU A 145 -4.49 30.37 14.42
C GLU A 145 -4.17 29.58 13.14
N GLU A 146 -3.22 30.06 12.35
CA GLU A 146 -2.76 29.41 11.12
C GLU A 146 -2.03 28.09 11.42
N THR A 147 -1.10 28.10 12.36
CA THR A 147 -0.34 26.93 12.81
C THR A 147 -1.25 25.90 13.45
N ARG A 148 -2.21 26.32 14.29
CA ARG A 148 -3.19 25.41 14.88
C ARG A 148 -4.05 24.76 13.80
N ARG A 149 -4.59 25.55 12.87
CA ARG A 149 -5.44 25.06 11.77
C ARG A 149 -4.67 24.12 10.85
N LEU A 150 -3.41 24.44 10.54
CA LEU A 150 -2.54 23.57 9.77
C LEU A 150 -2.34 22.23 10.48
N GLY A 151 -2.04 22.25 11.78
CA GLY A 151 -1.90 21.04 12.60
C GLY A 151 -3.16 20.17 12.61
N THR A 152 -4.35 20.78 12.75
CA THR A 152 -5.62 20.05 12.70
C THR A 152 -5.86 19.40 11.33
N LEU A 153 -5.69 20.17 10.24
CA LEU A 153 -5.86 19.66 8.87
C LEU A 153 -4.89 18.54 8.54
N LEU A 154 -3.65 18.63 9.03
CA LEU A 154 -2.64 17.60 8.86
C LEU A 154 -3.01 16.32 9.63
N THR A 155 -3.48 16.45 10.87
CA THR A 155 -3.96 15.30 11.67
C THR A 155 -5.12 14.60 10.96
N GLU A 156 -6.11 15.37 10.47
CA GLU A 156 -7.24 14.82 9.69
C GLU A 156 -6.76 14.12 8.41
N LEU A 157 -5.74 14.67 7.74
CA LEU A 157 -5.14 14.07 6.55
C LEU A 157 -4.43 12.75 6.85
N GLU A 158 -3.68 12.68 7.97
CA GLU A 158 -3.03 11.44 8.42
C GLU A 158 -4.05 10.36 8.79
N GLU A 159 -5.10 10.71 9.53
CA GLU A 159 -6.20 9.80 9.86
C GLU A 159 -6.90 9.28 8.59
N LYS A 160 -7.20 10.18 7.65
CA LYS A 160 -7.79 9.79 6.35
C LYS A 160 -6.88 8.88 5.55
N LYS A 161 -5.58 9.12 5.56
CA LYS A 161 -4.61 8.30 4.85
C LYS A 161 -4.51 6.90 5.47
N ALA A 162 -4.49 6.80 6.80
CA ALA A 162 -4.52 5.54 7.51
C ALA A 162 -5.83 4.77 7.24
N GLU A 163 -6.97 5.46 7.23
CA GLU A 163 -8.27 4.88 6.88
C GLU A 163 -8.26 4.30 5.45
N ILE A 164 -7.73 5.05 4.48
CA ILE A 164 -7.62 4.60 3.08
C ILE A 164 -6.74 3.35 2.97
N GLU A 165 -5.61 3.31 3.69
CA GLU A 165 -4.71 2.16 3.61
C GLU A 165 -5.33 0.91 4.21
N MET A 166 -6.02 1.04 5.35
CA MET A 166 -6.81 -0.07 5.93
C MET A 166 -7.92 -0.53 4.98
N GLN A 167 -8.62 0.39 4.32
CA GLN A 167 -9.65 0.04 3.34
C GLN A 167 -9.08 -0.72 2.14
N LYS A 168 -7.87 -0.36 1.67
CA LYS A 168 -7.20 -1.10 0.60
C LYS A 168 -6.85 -2.53 1.02
N GLU A 169 -6.32 -2.73 2.22
CA GLU A 169 -6.02 -4.08 2.71
C GLU A 169 -7.27 -4.95 2.78
N ILE A 170 -8.38 -4.39 3.27
CA ILE A 170 -9.69 -5.07 3.29
C ILE A 170 -10.19 -5.38 1.87
N LEU A 171 -10.01 -4.45 0.92
CA LEU A 171 -10.40 -4.66 -0.48
C LEU A 171 -9.60 -5.80 -1.11
N VAL A 172 -8.28 -5.85 -0.91
CA VAL A 172 -7.42 -6.94 -1.41
C VAL A 172 -7.86 -8.29 -0.85
N ALA A 173 -8.17 -8.36 0.44
CA ALA A 173 -8.68 -9.59 1.06
C ALA A 173 -10.03 -10.03 0.44
N LYS A 174 -10.95 -9.09 0.21
CA LYS A 174 -12.26 -9.36 -0.43
C LYS A 174 -12.13 -9.81 -1.89
N GLU A 175 -11.20 -9.24 -2.65
CA GLU A 175 -10.94 -9.68 -4.02
C GLU A 175 -10.48 -11.14 -4.06
N LEU A 176 -9.61 -11.54 -3.13
CA LEU A 176 -9.17 -12.92 -3.00
C LEU A 176 -10.31 -13.88 -2.61
N GLU A 177 -11.20 -13.47 -1.71
CA GLU A 177 -12.39 -14.25 -1.36
C GLU A 177 -13.34 -14.42 -2.56
N LEU A 178 -13.56 -13.35 -3.32
CA LEU A 178 -14.40 -13.37 -4.52
C LEU A 178 -13.85 -14.31 -5.59
N ASP A 179 -12.53 -14.28 -5.84
CA ASP A 179 -11.88 -15.15 -6.82
C ASP A 179 -11.99 -16.64 -6.43
N ASN A 180 -11.81 -16.94 -5.14
CA ASN A 180 -12.00 -18.29 -4.61
C ASN A 180 -13.46 -18.76 -4.72
N ALA A 181 -14.43 -17.89 -4.41
CA ALA A 181 -15.84 -18.19 -4.53
C ALA A 181 -16.27 -18.43 -5.99
N GLN A 182 -15.75 -17.62 -6.93
CA GLN A 182 -15.98 -17.79 -8.37
C GLN A 182 -15.40 -19.12 -8.87
N SER A 183 -14.15 -19.43 -8.50
CA SER A 183 -13.51 -20.70 -8.83
C SER A 183 -14.28 -21.91 -8.27
N GLY A 184 -14.80 -21.77 -7.05
CA GLY A 184 -15.66 -22.80 -6.43
C GLY A 184 -16.98 -22.99 -7.16
N MET A 185 -17.65 -21.90 -7.52
CA MET A 185 -18.90 -21.93 -8.31
C MET A 185 -18.69 -22.57 -9.68
N GLU A 186 -17.59 -22.26 -10.36
CA GLU A 186 -17.29 -22.84 -11.67
C GLU A 186 -17.08 -24.36 -11.58
N ARG A 187 -16.34 -24.84 -10.56
CA ARG A 187 -16.18 -26.29 -10.30
C ARG A 187 -17.51 -26.98 -10.03
N ILE A 188 -18.38 -26.36 -9.21
CA ILE A 188 -19.71 -26.91 -8.92
C ILE A 188 -20.55 -26.98 -10.20
N ARG A 189 -20.46 -25.95 -11.06
CA ARG A 189 -21.16 -25.89 -12.33
C ARG A 189 -20.71 -26.99 -13.29
N GLU A 190 -19.41 -27.18 -13.45
CA GLU A 190 -18.82 -28.25 -14.25
C GLU A 190 -19.25 -29.65 -13.74
N ASP A 191 -19.22 -29.86 -12.43
CA ASP A 191 -19.65 -31.12 -11.83
C ASP A 191 -21.15 -31.40 -12.03
N LEU A 192 -21.99 -30.37 -11.93
CA LEU A 192 -23.42 -30.47 -12.20
C LEU A 192 -23.69 -30.80 -13.67
N GLU A 193 -22.98 -30.17 -14.60
CA GLU A 193 -23.09 -30.49 -16.03
C GLU A 193 -22.66 -31.93 -16.33
N ARG A 194 -21.56 -32.39 -15.74
CA ARG A 194 -21.09 -33.77 -15.87
C ARG A 194 -22.12 -34.76 -15.33
N LYS A 195 -22.67 -34.51 -14.14
CA LYS A 195 -23.73 -35.35 -13.55
C LYS A 195 -24.99 -35.38 -14.43
N ARG A 196 -25.45 -34.22 -14.94
CA ARG A 196 -26.59 -34.15 -15.86
C ARG A 196 -26.37 -34.94 -17.14
N LYS A 197 -25.17 -34.86 -17.72
CA LYS A 197 -24.82 -35.62 -18.93
C LYS A 197 -24.81 -37.13 -18.65
N ASN A 198 -24.26 -37.55 -17.52
CA ASN A 198 -24.25 -38.97 -17.12
C ASN A 198 -25.66 -39.51 -16.92
N VAL A 199 -26.53 -38.78 -16.21
CA VAL A 199 -27.94 -39.18 -16.02
C VAL A 199 -28.65 -39.33 -17.35
N ARG A 200 -28.52 -38.35 -18.26
CA ARG A 200 -29.10 -38.45 -19.62
C ARG A 200 -28.59 -39.66 -20.40
N GLN A 201 -27.29 -39.95 -20.31
CA GLN A 201 -26.71 -41.12 -20.98
C GLN A 201 -27.22 -42.43 -20.40
N GLU A 202 -27.37 -42.52 -19.07
CA GLU A 202 -27.95 -43.69 -18.43
C GLU A 202 -29.42 -43.89 -18.81
N GLU A 203 -30.22 -42.82 -18.81
CA GLU A 203 -31.62 -42.86 -19.23
C GLU A 203 -31.76 -43.30 -20.69
N ALA A 204 -30.92 -42.74 -21.59
CA ALA A 204 -30.89 -43.14 -22.99
C ALA A 204 -30.53 -44.63 -23.15
N LYS A 205 -29.51 -45.13 -22.44
CA LYS A 205 -29.13 -46.55 -22.44
C LYS A 205 -30.24 -47.45 -21.91
N LYS A 206 -30.93 -47.06 -20.84
CA LYS A 206 -32.08 -47.81 -20.30
C LYS A 206 -33.23 -47.84 -21.31
N PHE A 207 -33.48 -46.72 -21.99
CA PHE A 207 -34.52 -46.62 -23.01
C PHE A 207 -34.22 -47.49 -24.24
N THR A 208 -32.99 -47.43 -24.77
CA THR A 208 -32.59 -48.27 -25.92
C THR A 208 -32.67 -49.76 -25.58
N LYS A 209 -32.23 -50.16 -24.38
CA LYS A 209 -32.31 -51.55 -23.93
C LYS A 209 -33.76 -52.04 -23.82
N LYS A 210 -34.67 -51.22 -23.26
CA LYS A 210 -36.12 -51.52 -23.25
C LYS A 210 -36.69 -51.63 -24.67
N LEU A 211 -36.22 -50.80 -25.61
CA LEU A 211 -36.65 -50.85 -27.01
C LEU A 211 -36.22 -52.16 -27.69
N GLU A 212 -34.95 -52.56 -27.52
CA GLU A 212 -34.40 -53.82 -28.04
C GLU A 212 -35.15 -55.05 -27.49
N GLU A 213 -35.48 -55.06 -26.20
CA GLU A 213 -36.27 -56.12 -25.57
C GLU A 213 -37.68 -56.22 -26.19
N LYS A 214 -38.31 -55.06 -26.47
CA LYS A 214 -39.63 -55.02 -27.13
C LYS A 214 -39.56 -55.47 -28.58
N GLU A 215 -38.55 -55.05 -29.34
CA GLU A 215 -38.34 -55.50 -30.72
C GLU A 215 -38.06 -57.00 -30.81
N LYS A 216 -37.30 -57.55 -29.85
CA LYS A 216 -37.05 -58.99 -29.78
C LYS A 216 -38.33 -59.77 -29.50
N ALA A 217 -39.14 -59.30 -28.55
CA ALA A 217 -40.46 -59.89 -28.25
C ALA A 217 -41.40 -59.82 -29.47
N ILE A 218 -41.40 -58.72 -30.21
CA ILE A 218 -42.19 -58.58 -31.45
C ILE A 218 -41.72 -59.58 -32.52
N ARG A 219 -40.40 -59.75 -32.70
CA ARG A 219 -39.83 -60.73 -33.63
C ARG A 219 -40.20 -62.17 -33.26
N GLU A 220 -40.13 -62.52 -31.98
CA GLU A 220 -40.53 -63.84 -31.49
C GLU A 220 -42.03 -64.10 -31.74
N ILE A 221 -42.89 -63.10 -31.54
CA ILE A 221 -44.32 -63.18 -31.85
C ILE A 221 -44.54 -63.38 -33.36
N MET A 222 -43.89 -62.59 -34.22
CA MET A 222 -44.02 -62.74 -35.68
C MET A 222 -43.57 -64.12 -36.17
N GLN A 223 -42.44 -64.64 -35.68
CA GLN A 223 -41.99 -66.00 -36.02
C GLN A 223 -42.95 -67.10 -35.54
N SER A 224 -43.63 -66.88 -34.41
CA SER A 224 -44.65 -67.82 -33.92
C SER A 224 -45.93 -67.81 -34.78
N LEU A 225 -46.29 -66.66 -35.35
CA LEU A 225 -47.42 -66.48 -36.27
C LEU A 225 -47.13 -67.10 -37.65
N GLU A 226 -45.93 -66.91 -38.20
CA GLU A 226 -45.52 -67.48 -39.50
C GLU A 226 -45.41 -69.01 -39.47
N ARG A 227 -45.11 -69.61 -38.31
CA ARG A 227 -45.06 -71.08 -38.12
C ARG A 227 -46.43 -71.73 -37.89
N GLY A 228 -47.54 -70.99 -37.97
CA GLY A 228 -48.89 -71.53 -37.83
C GLY A 228 -49.26 -71.95 -36.40
N ALA A 229 -48.83 -71.20 -35.38
CA ALA A 229 -49.14 -71.49 -33.98
C ALA A 229 -50.60 -71.15 -33.61
N SER A 230 -51.18 -71.96 -32.72
CA SER A 230 -52.56 -71.81 -32.20
C SER A 230 -52.73 -70.57 -31.32
N LYS A 231 -53.93 -69.96 -31.34
CA LYS A 231 -54.35 -68.76 -30.57
C LYS A 231 -53.83 -68.72 -29.11
N LYS A 232 -53.73 -69.87 -28.44
CA LYS A 232 -53.24 -70.03 -27.06
C LYS A 232 -51.75 -69.72 -26.86
N GLN A 233 -50.90 -69.89 -27.87
CA GLN A 233 -49.46 -69.56 -27.78
C GLN A 233 -49.21 -68.07 -27.96
N VAL A 234 -49.98 -67.41 -28.82
CA VAL A 234 -49.90 -65.95 -29.04
C VAL A 234 -50.39 -65.17 -27.80
N GLU A 235 -51.41 -65.66 -27.09
CA GLU A 235 -51.90 -65.06 -25.84
C GLU A 235 -50.84 -65.09 -24.72
N ARG A 236 -50.08 -66.18 -24.55
CA ARG A 236 -49.02 -66.27 -23.53
C ARG A 236 -47.88 -65.28 -23.77
N SER A 237 -47.50 -65.05 -25.03
CA SER A 237 -46.47 -64.05 -25.38
C SER A 237 -46.97 -62.61 -25.21
N MET A 238 -48.26 -62.36 -25.42
CA MET A 238 -48.91 -61.05 -25.16
C MET A 238 -48.99 -60.70 -23.67
N ASP A 239 -49.19 -61.68 -22.78
CA ASP A 239 -49.18 -61.45 -21.34
C ASP A 239 -47.79 -61.07 -20.80
N GLY A 240 -46.72 -61.60 -21.39
CA GLY A 240 -45.34 -61.18 -21.11
C GLY A 240 -45.12 -59.68 -21.38
N ILE A 241 -45.71 -59.15 -22.46
CA ILE A 241 -45.59 -57.72 -22.83
C ILE A 241 -46.42 -56.82 -21.90
N ARG A 242 -47.59 -57.28 -21.43
CA ARG A 242 -48.46 -56.53 -20.50
C ARG A 242 -47.85 -56.39 -19.10
N SER A 243 -47.08 -57.37 -18.64
CA SER A 243 -46.41 -57.30 -17.33
C SER A 243 -45.35 -56.19 -17.24
N VAL A 244 -44.69 -55.87 -18.36
CA VAL A 244 -43.65 -54.83 -18.46
C VAL A 244 -44.25 -53.40 -18.50
N LYS A 245 -45.58 -53.25 -18.57
CA LYS A 245 -46.24 -51.94 -18.66
C LYS A 245 -46.51 -51.29 -17.28
N LYS A 246 -46.13 -51.96 -16.18
CA LYS A 246 -46.45 -51.56 -14.80
C LYS A 246 -45.28 -50.98 -13.98
N ASP A 247 -44.05 -50.95 -14.52
CA ASP A 247 -42.84 -50.37 -13.91
C ASP A 247 -42.20 -49.29 -14.81
#